data_AF-A0A929GI32-F1
#
_entry.id   AF-A0A929GI32-F1
#
_cell.length_a   1.000
_cell.length_b   1.000
_cell.length_c   1.000
_cell.angle_alpha   90.00
_cell.angle_beta   90.00
_cell.angle_gamma   90.00
#
_symmetry.space_group_name_H-M   'P 1'
#
loop_
_entity.id
_entity.type
_entity.pdbx_description
1 polymer ?
#
loop_
_entity_poly.entity_id
_entity_poly.type
_entity_poly.pdbx_seq_one_letter_code
_entity_poly.pdbx_strand_id
1 'polypeptide(L)'
;TIIFVTHDIYEAIKIADKIALMKQGRLVQYATPADLLYRPKDDFVAGFVGADRGIKGLQLIRTDEIMWISPPTAKPDEEAKAAQERMERKGIDWLPVIDDKGGFSGWVLASDLKEGQKVKEVMNISRITAFKSSVLSEALSIMLTSGRDVLAIINEHNRLEGVLTFQSIRETLMKAAQKEGINETSGNFR
;
A
#
# COMPACT_ATOMS: atom_id res chain seq x y z
N THR A 1 -19.30 18.53 16.72
CA THR A 1 -18.79 17.29 17.35
C THR A 1 -19.80 16.19 17.18
N ILE A 2 -19.39 15.04 16.66
CA ILE A 2 -20.25 13.86 16.47
C ILE A 2 -19.69 12.74 17.35
N ILE A 3 -20.56 12.00 18.03
CA ILE A 3 -20.17 10.83 18.83
C ILE A 3 -20.77 9.60 18.14
N PHE A 4 -19.91 8.69 17.72
CA PHE A 4 -20.29 7.40 17.16
C PHE A 4 -19.91 6.30 18.15
N VAL A 5 -20.81 5.33 18.37
CA VAL A 5 -20.58 4.19 19.25
C VAL A 5 -20.70 2.94 18.40
N THR A 6 -19.62 2.17 18.37
CA THR A 6 -19.56 0.88 17.68
C THR A 6 -18.85 -0.13 18.56
N HIS A 7 -19.15 -1.40 18.30
CA HIS A 7 -18.45 -2.54 18.88
C HIS A 7 -17.31 -3.02 17.98
N ASP A 8 -17.27 -2.55 16.72
CA ASP A 8 -16.25 -2.92 15.75
C ASP A 8 -15.14 -1.87 15.70
N ILE A 9 -13.93 -2.30 16.03
CA ILE A 9 -12.75 -1.45 15.96
C ILE A 9 -12.41 -1.01 14.53
N TYR A 10 -12.78 -1.80 13.51
CA TYR A 10 -12.55 -1.44 12.12
C TYR A 10 -13.36 -0.20 11.70
N GLU A 11 -14.63 -0.14 12.10
CA GLU A 11 -15.46 1.03 11.88
C GLU A 11 -14.91 2.26 12.62
N ALA A 12 -14.45 2.06 13.86
CA ALA A 12 -13.87 3.13 14.66
C ALA A 12 -12.57 3.69 14.04
N ILE A 13 -11.66 2.82 13.59
CA ILE A 13 -10.40 3.23 12.94
C ILE A 13 -10.65 3.99 11.63
N LYS A 14 -11.68 3.58 10.88
CA LYS A 14 -11.99 4.15 9.56
C LYS A 14 -12.54 5.58 9.63
N ILE A 15 -13.27 5.93 10.68
CA ILE A 15 -14.10 7.16 10.72
C ILE A 15 -13.65 8.13 11.83
N ALA A 16 -13.06 7.64 12.92
CA ALA A 16 -12.85 8.46 14.10
C ALA A 16 -11.51 9.22 14.09
N ASP A 17 -11.54 10.51 14.44
CA ASP A 17 -10.32 11.28 14.75
C ASP A 17 -9.70 10.86 16.09
N LYS A 18 -10.56 10.43 17.03
CA LYS A 18 -10.20 9.96 18.37
C LYS A 18 -11.11 8.81 18.77
N ILE A 19 -10.53 7.79 19.39
CA ILE A 19 -11.25 6.61 19.88
C ILE A 19 -11.19 6.59 21.41
N ALA A 20 -12.35 6.48 22.04
CA ALA A 20 -12.51 6.23 23.47
C ALA A 20 -12.84 4.74 23.68
N LEU A 21 -11.85 3.94 24.07
CA LEU A 21 -12.06 2.53 24.40
C LEU A 21 -12.53 2.41 25.86
N MET A 22 -13.67 1.77 26.06
CA MET A 22 -14.27 1.58 27.38
C MET A 22 -14.39 0.09 27.74
N LYS A 23 -14.23 -0.23 29.03
CA LYS A 23 -14.41 -1.57 29.58
C LYS A 23 -15.23 -1.46 30.87
N GLN A 24 -16.35 -2.18 30.94
CA GLN A 24 -17.22 -2.21 32.13
C GLN A 24 -17.58 -0.79 32.65
N GLY A 25 -17.93 0.11 31.72
CA GLY A 25 -18.30 1.49 32.05
C GLY A 25 -17.14 2.43 32.40
N ARG A 26 -15.88 1.96 32.34
CA ARG A 26 -14.69 2.79 32.58
C ARG A 26 -13.94 3.08 31.28
N LEU A 27 -13.49 4.32 31.11
CA LEU A 27 -12.59 4.69 30.02
C LEU A 27 -11.21 4.06 30.27
N VAL A 28 -10.74 3.26 29.31
CA VAL A 28 -9.44 2.58 29.37
C VAL A 28 -8.38 3.44 28.69
N GLN A 29 -8.63 3.82 27.43
CA GLN A 29 -7.75 4.64 26.61
C GLN A 29 -8.56 5.59 25.73
N TYR A 30 -8.11 6.84 25.62
CA TYR A 30 -8.62 7.83 24.69
C TYR A 30 -7.45 8.34 23.84
N ALA A 31 -7.40 7.96 22.57
CA ALA A 31 -6.23 8.19 21.73
C ALA A 31 -6.61 8.33 20.24
N THR A 32 -5.66 8.68 19.38
CA THR A 32 -5.87 8.58 17.92
C THR A 32 -5.95 7.11 17.51
N PRO A 33 -6.54 6.77 16.34
CA PRO A 33 -6.48 5.41 15.81
C PRO A 33 -5.05 4.86 15.73
N ALA A 34 -4.10 5.69 15.29
CA ALA A 34 -2.68 5.34 15.22
C ALA A 34 -2.09 5.00 16.59
N ASP A 35 -2.32 5.84 17.60
CA ASP A 35 -1.83 5.57 18.96
C ASP A 35 -2.52 4.36 19.59
N LEU A 36 -3.80 4.13 19.32
CA LEU A 36 -4.50 2.94 19.82
C LEU A 36 -3.91 1.66 19.22
N LEU A 37 -3.52 1.69 17.95
CA LEU A 37 -2.91 0.57 17.23
C LEU A 37 -1.45 0.31 17.65
N TYR A 38 -0.62 1.36 17.65
CA TYR A 38 0.83 1.24 17.81
C TYR A 38 1.33 1.49 19.25
N ARG A 39 0.47 2.04 20.12
CA ARG A 39 0.79 2.36 21.52
C ARG A 39 -0.38 1.97 22.44
N PRO A 40 -0.78 0.68 22.46
CA PRO A 40 -1.80 0.23 23.38
C PRO A 40 -1.33 0.46 24.82
N LYS A 41 -2.21 1.01 25.66
CA LYS A 41 -1.87 1.35 27.05
C LYS A 41 -1.62 0.12 27.94
N ASP A 42 -2.29 -0.99 27.64
CA ASP A 42 -2.19 -2.25 28.39
C ASP A 42 -2.55 -3.47 27.52
N ASP A 43 -2.38 -4.68 28.07
CA ASP A 43 -2.67 -5.95 27.40
C ASP A 43 -4.13 -6.09 26.97
N PHE A 44 -5.05 -5.42 27.66
CA PHE A 44 -6.45 -5.44 27.28
C PHE A 44 -6.67 -4.62 26.01
N VAL A 45 -6.09 -3.41 25.91
CA VAL A 45 -6.13 -2.64 24.66
C VAL A 45 -5.44 -3.41 23.54
N ALA A 46 -4.27 -3.98 23.85
CA ALA A 46 -3.49 -4.79 22.92
C ALA A 46 -4.31 -5.99 22.38
N GLY A 47 -5.02 -6.71 23.25
CA GLY A 47 -5.91 -7.82 22.87
C GLY A 47 -7.16 -7.38 22.12
N PHE A 48 -7.72 -6.21 22.48
CA PHE A 48 -8.89 -5.63 21.81
C PHE A 48 -8.57 -5.22 20.37
N VAL A 49 -7.39 -4.64 20.15
CA VAL A 49 -6.91 -4.27 18.81
C VAL A 49 -6.53 -5.50 17.99
N GLY A 50 -6.18 -6.62 18.63
CA GLY A 50 -5.93 -7.91 17.97
C GLY A 50 -4.50 -8.07 17.45
N ALA A 51 -4.19 -9.26 16.91
CA ALA A 51 -2.88 -9.62 16.36
C ALA A 51 -2.66 -9.13 14.90
N ASP A 52 -3.74 -8.69 14.25
CA ASP A 52 -3.79 -8.18 12.87
C ASP A 52 -3.46 -6.67 12.79
N ARG A 53 -2.76 -6.11 13.78
CA ARG A 53 -2.43 -4.67 13.87
C ARG A 53 -1.69 -4.16 12.65
N GLY A 54 -0.79 -4.97 12.08
CA GLY A 54 -0.07 -4.61 10.86
C GLY A 54 -1.02 -4.34 9.70
N ILE A 55 -1.97 -5.24 9.46
CA ILE A 55 -2.97 -5.09 8.40
C ILE A 55 -3.91 -3.91 8.71
N LYS A 56 -4.32 -3.73 9.96
CA LYS A 56 -5.12 -2.58 10.40
C LYS A 56 -4.38 -1.25 10.20
N GLY A 57 -3.07 -1.25 10.42
CA GLY A 57 -2.19 -0.10 10.20
C GLY A 57 -2.18 0.38 8.75
N LEU A 58 -2.39 -0.53 7.78
CA LEU A 58 -2.49 -0.17 6.36
C LEU A 58 -3.71 0.71 6.04
N GLN A 59 -4.74 0.71 6.90
CA GLN A 59 -5.89 1.62 6.75
C GLN A 59 -5.53 3.08 7.04
N LEU A 60 -4.41 3.31 7.73
CA LEU A 60 -3.96 4.64 8.13
C LEU A 60 -2.93 5.25 7.17
N ILE A 61 -2.50 4.49 6.16
CA ILE A 61 -1.45 4.91 5.23
C ILE A 61 -2.06 4.93 3.84
N ARG A 62 -1.84 6.03 3.11
CA ARG A 62 -2.26 6.17 1.72
C ARG A 62 -1.19 5.68 0.75
N THR A 63 -1.62 5.33 -0.47
CA THR A 63 -0.69 4.87 -1.53
C THR A 63 0.35 5.93 -1.89
N ASP A 64 -0.01 7.22 -1.84
CA ASP A 64 0.88 8.34 -2.16
C ASP A 64 2.07 8.48 -1.20
N GLU A 65 1.95 7.99 0.03
CA GLU A 65 3.01 8.05 1.05
C GLU A 65 4.19 7.12 0.75
N ILE A 66 3.96 6.02 0.01
CA ILE A 66 4.97 4.97 -0.20
C ILE A 66 5.14 4.51 -1.65
N MET A 67 4.38 5.06 -2.59
CA MET A 67 4.52 4.71 -4.01
C MET A 67 5.88 5.14 -4.58
N TRP A 68 6.34 4.42 -5.58
CA TRP A 68 7.45 4.86 -6.42
C TRP A 68 6.97 5.93 -7.39
N ILE A 69 7.39 7.18 -7.14
CA ILE A 69 7.19 8.33 -8.02
C ILE A 69 8.09 8.22 -9.24
N SER A 70 7.52 8.44 -10.43
CA SER A 70 8.23 8.40 -11.72
C SER A 70 8.96 7.06 -11.96
N PRO A 71 8.23 5.93 -11.97
CA PRO A 71 8.82 4.64 -12.31
C PRO A 71 9.29 4.64 -13.78
N PRO A 72 10.26 3.80 -14.16
CA PRO A 72 10.54 3.55 -15.56
C PRO A 72 9.25 3.06 -16.24
N THR A 73 8.93 3.60 -17.41
CA THR A 73 7.73 3.25 -18.17
C THR A 73 8.12 2.70 -19.52
N ALA A 74 7.16 2.08 -20.22
CA ALA A 74 7.30 1.66 -21.60
C ALA A 74 6.30 2.38 -22.52
N LYS A 75 6.59 2.43 -23.82
CA LYS A 75 5.69 2.96 -24.86
C LYS A 75 5.16 1.81 -25.74
N PRO A 76 3.89 1.82 -26.17
CA PRO A 76 3.33 0.75 -26.99
C PRO A 76 4.14 0.46 -28.26
N ASP A 77 4.61 1.49 -28.95
CA ASP A 77 5.31 1.36 -30.23
C ASP A 77 6.83 1.20 -30.13
N GLU A 78 7.40 1.15 -28.91
CA GLU A 78 8.83 0.95 -28.72
C GLU A 78 9.25 -0.51 -28.93
N GLU A 79 10.51 -0.70 -29.31
CA GLU A 79 11.13 -2.01 -29.46
C GLU A 79 11.27 -2.72 -28.11
N ALA A 80 10.92 -4.02 -28.06
CA ALA A 80 11.03 -4.86 -26.87
C ALA A 80 12.42 -4.80 -26.22
N LYS A 81 13.48 -4.76 -27.05
CA LYS A 81 14.87 -4.66 -26.59
C LYS A 81 15.13 -3.42 -25.72
N ALA A 82 14.59 -2.26 -26.12
CA ALA A 82 14.76 -1.03 -25.35
C ALA A 82 14.04 -1.09 -23.99
N ALA A 83 12.88 -1.76 -23.94
CA ALA A 83 12.16 -2.04 -22.70
C ALA A 83 12.94 -3.02 -21.80
N GLN A 84 13.50 -4.10 -22.36
CA GLN A 84 14.35 -5.05 -21.62
C GLN A 84 15.60 -4.38 -21.04
N GLU A 85 16.34 -3.60 -21.81
CA GLU A 85 17.52 -2.86 -21.32
C GLU A 85 17.16 -1.88 -20.18
N ARG A 86 15.94 -1.33 -20.20
CA ARG A 86 15.44 -0.45 -19.13
C ARG A 86 15.10 -1.24 -17.87
N MET A 87 14.49 -2.42 -18.02
CA MET A 87 14.20 -3.38 -16.94
C MET A 87 15.50 -3.83 -16.25
N GLU A 88 16.48 -4.30 -17.02
CA GLU A 88 17.79 -4.77 -16.52
C GLU A 88 18.53 -3.69 -15.74
N ARG A 89 18.61 -2.47 -16.28
CA ARG A 89 19.28 -1.33 -15.64
C ARG A 89 18.66 -0.94 -14.30
N LYS A 90 17.37 -1.20 -14.13
CA LYS A 90 16.63 -0.91 -12.90
C LYS A 90 16.47 -2.11 -11.98
N GLY A 91 16.89 -3.30 -12.41
CA GLY A 91 16.75 -4.54 -11.65
C GLY A 91 15.29 -4.94 -11.42
N ILE A 92 14.42 -4.64 -12.38
CA ILE A 92 12.99 -5.00 -12.35
C ILE A 92 12.64 -5.83 -13.58
N ASP A 93 11.57 -6.60 -13.52
CA ASP A 93 11.10 -7.51 -14.57
C ASP A 93 9.74 -7.09 -15.16
N TRP A 94 9.28 -5.88 -14.85
CA TRP A 94 8.04 -5.32 -15.35
C TRP A 94 8.20 -3.85 -15.70
N LEU A 95 7.35 -3.36 -16.61
CA LEU A 95 7.19 -1.92 -16.89
C LEU A 95 5.71 -1.59 -17.07
N PRO A 96 5.21 -0.48 -16.47
CA PRO A 96 3.94 0.10 -16.84
C PRO A 96 4.05 0.70 -18.25
N VAL A 97 3.11 0.34 -19.13
CA VAL A 97 3.01 0.87 -20.49
C VAL A 97 2.13 2.12 -20.46
N ILE A 98 2.63 3.22 -21.01
CA ILE A 98 1.89 4.49 -21.08
C ILE A 98 1.73 4.96 -22.53
N ASP A 99 0.57 5.53 -22.85
CA ASP A 99 0.34 6.17 -24.15
C ASP A 99 1.08 7.52 -24.27
N ASP A 100 0.90 8.22 -25.40
CA ASP A 100 1.54 9.52 -25.66
C ASP A 100 1.01 10.67 -24.81
N LYS A 101 -0.16 10.52 -24.20
CA LYS A 101 -0.74 11.46 -23.23
C LYS A 101 -0.32 11.14 -21.78
N GLY A 102 0.43 10.06 -21.58
CA GLY A 102 0.83 9.53 -20.27
C GLY A 102 -0.25 8.69 -19.60
N GLY A 103 -1.26 8.27 -20.36
CA GLY A 103 -2.33 7.40 -19.91
C GLY A 103 -1.83 5.98 -19.70
N PHE A 104 -2.17 5.36 -18.57
CA PHE A 104 -1.81 3.98 -18.28
C PHE A 104 -2.56 3.03 -19.22
N SER A 105 -1.81 2.19 -19.94
CA SER A 105 -2.31 1.29 -20.99
C SER A 105 -2.20 -0.19 -20.63
N GLY A 106 -1.41 -0.53 -19.62
CA GLY A 106 -1.21 -1.91 -19.17
C GLY A 106 0.20 -2.17 -18.67
N TRP A 107 0.58 -3.44 -18.62
CA TRP A 107 1.89 -3.89 -18.16
C TRP A 107 2.61 -4.70 -19.22
N VAL A 108 3.93 -4.66 -19.22
CA VAL A 108 4.75 -5.61 -19.96
C VAL A 108 5.76 -6.26 -19.01
N LEU A 109 5.91 -7.57 -19.11
CA LEU A 109 6.85 -8.35 -18.30
C LEU A 109 8.07 -8.74 -19.12
N ALA A 110 9.24 -8.84 -18.48
CA ALA A 110 10.48 -9.27 -19.11
C ALA A 110 10.34 -10.67 -19.75
N SER A 111 9.57 -11.56 -19.12
CA SER A 111 9.27 -12.91 -19.62
C SER A 111 8.52 -12.94 -20.95
N ASP A 112 7.75 -11.88 -21.25
CA ASP A 112 6.93 -11.78 -22.44
C ASP A 112 7.67 -11.09 -23.60
N LEU A 113 8.79 -10.42 -23.28
CA LEU A 113 9.61 -9.68 -24.24
C LEU A 113 10.56 -10.61 -25.00
N LYS A 114 10.56 -10.49 -26.32
CA LYS A 114 11.41 -11.19 -27.29
C LYS A 114 12.02 -10.19 -28.26
N GLU A 115 13.17 -10.52 -28.82
CA GLU A 115 13.82 -9.65 -29.80
C GLU A 115 13.00 -9.56 -31.10
N GLY A 116 12.94 -8.36 -31.70
CA GLY A 116 12.26 -8.12 -32.98
C GLY A 116 10.75 -7.87 -32.92
N GLN A 117 10.16 -7.70 -31.73
CA GLN A 117 8.75 -7.34 -31.55
C GLN A 117 8.59 -5.99 -30.83
N LYS A 118 7.42 -5.37 -30.97
CA LYS A 118 7.07 -4.17 -30.20
C LYS A 118 6.38 -4.49 -28.88
N VAL A 119 6.48 -3.58 -27.91
CA VAL A 119 5.82 -3.73 -26.60
C VAL A 119 4.32 -3.97 -26.72
N LYS A 120 3.61 -3.27 -27.62
CA LYS A 120 2.16 -3.43 -27.81
C LYS A 120 1.70 -4.83 -28.22
N GLU A 121 2.59 -5.62 -28.81
CA GLU A 121 2.28 -6.97 -29.28
C GLU A 121 2.21 -7.98 -28.14
N VAL A 122 2.86 -7.67 -27.01
CA VAL A 122 2.96 -8.57 -25.85
C VAL A 122 2.47 -7.96 -24.54
N MET A 123 2.19 -6.66 -24.51
CA MET A 123 1.67 -6.01 -23.31
C MET A 123 0.33 -6.64 -22.87
N ASN A 124 0.17 -6.77 -21.57
CA ASN A 124 -1.08 -7.16 -20.94
C ASN A 124 -1.91 -5.90 -20.64
N ILE A 125 -3.12 -5.83 -21.22
CA ILE A 125 -4.05 -4.69 -21.10
C ILE A 125 -4.74 -4.65 -19.71
N SER A 126 -4.37 -5.52 -18.76
CA SER A 126 -4.91 -5.53 -17.41
C SER A 126 -4.67 -4.19 -16.71
N ARG A 127 -5.78 -3.49 -16.39
CA ARG A 127 -5.80 -2.15 -15.78
C ARG A 127 -5.92 -2.20 -14.27
N ILE A 128 -5.14 -3.06 -13.62
CA ILE A 128 -5.19 -3.14 -12.16
C ILE A 128 -4.51 -1.91 -11.61
N THR A 129 -5.32 -0.99 -11.09
CA THR A 129 -4.90 0.33 -10.66
C THR A 129 -5.49 0.69 -9.30
N ALA A 130 -4.90 1.70 -8.67
CA ALA A 130 -5.44 2.38 -7.50
C ALA A 130 -5.22 3.90 -7.64
N PHE A 131 -5.85 4.68 -6.76
CA PHE A 131 -5.64 6.12 -6.70
C PHE A 131 -4.65 6.48 -5.60
N LYS A 132 -4.05 7.68 -5.67
CA LYS A 132 -3.22 8.25 -4.60
C LYS A 132 -3.93 8.31 -3.24
N SER A 133 -5.25 8.53 -3.27
CA SER A 133 -6.10 8.63 -2.09
C SER A 133 -6.47 7.28 -1.48
N SER A 134 -6.28 6.18 -2.21
CA SER A 134 -6.55 4.83 -1.71
C SER A 134 -5.68 4.53 -0.49
N VAL A 135 -6.23 3.73 0.43
CA VAL A 135 -5.49 3.20 1.57
C VAL A 135 -4.71 1.95 1.16
N LEU A 136 -3.61 1.65 1.84
CA LEU A 136 -2.76 0.51 1.49
C LEU A 136 -3.45 -0.85 1.65
N SER A 137 -4.45 -0.96 2.53
CA SER A 137 -5.23 -2.20 2.69
C SER A 137 -6.05 -2.54 1.45
N GLU A 138 -6.64 -1.53 0.80
CA GLU A 138 -7.36 -1.68 -0.46
C GLU A 138 -6.39 -2.09 -1.58
N ALA A 139 -5.28 -1.37 -1.71
CA ALA A 139 -4.25 -1.69 -2.70
C ALA A 139 -3.70 -3.11 -2.53
N LEU A 140 -3.43 -3.53 -1.28
CA LEU A 140 -3.03 -4.91 -0.98
C LEU A 140 -4.10 -5.92 -1.36
N SER A 141 -5.38 -5.64 -1.07
CA SER A 141 -6.49 -6.52 -1.47
C SER A 141 -6.58 -6.68 -3.00
N ILE A 142 -6.35 -5.60 -3.74
CA ILE A 142 -6.32 -5.61 -5.21
C ILE A 142 -5.13 -6.47 -5.70
N MET A 143 -3.94 -6.32 -5.10
CA MET A 143 -2.76 -7.15 -5.41
C MET A 143 -3.03 -8.65 -5.19
N LEU A 144 -3.59 -9.00 -4.03
CA LEU A 144 -3.85 -10.40 -3.66
C LEU A 144 -4.92 -11.05 -4.56
N THR A 145 -6.00 -10.34 -4.88
CA THR A 145 -7.08 -10.87 -5.73
C THR A 145 -6.67 -10.98 -7.19
N SER A 146 -5.77 -10.11 -7.64
CA SER A 146 -5.24 -10.15 -9.00
C SER A 146 -4.06 -11.08 -9.21
N GLY A 147 -3.43 -11.55 -8.13
CA GLY A 147 -2.19 -12.32 -8.18
C GLY A 147 -1.00 -11.49 -8.66
N ARG A 148 -1.05 -10.16 -8.57
CA ARG A 148 0.04 -9.25 -8.94
C ARG A 148 0.62 -8.60 -7.71
N ASP A 149 1.94 -8.47 -7.67
CA ASP A 149 2.69 -7.79 -6.62
C ASP A 149 2.96 -6.31 -6.92
N VAL A 150 2.37 -5.78 -7.99
CA VAL A 150 2.56 -4.40 -8.45
C VAL A 150 1.26 -3.80 -8.97
N LEU A 151 1.04 -2.52 -8.62
CA LEU A 151 -0.13 -1.73 -9.02
C LEU A 151 0.27 -0.38 -9.59
N ALA A 152 -0.45 0.05 -10.62
CA ALA A 152 -0.28 1.38 -11.20
C ALA A 152 -1.16 2.35 -10.41
N ILE A 153 -0.55 3.44 -9.94
CA ILE A 153 -1.26 4.52 -9.29
C ILE A 153 -1.59 5.56 -10.35
N ILE A 154 -2.89 5.77 -10.58
CA ILE A 154 -3.39 6.69 -11.61
C ILE A 154 -4.21 7.81 -10.98
N ASN A 155 -4.46 8.87 -11.75
CA ASN A 155 -5.46 9.87 -11.42
C ASN A 155 -6.79 9.63 -12.15
N GLU A 156 -7.77 10.50 -11.88
CA GLU A 156 -9.10 10.51 -12.51
C GLU A 156 -9.08 10.61 -14.05
N HIS A 157 -7.96 11.09 -14.63
CA HIS A 157 -7.76 11.19 -16.07
C HIS A 157 -6.95 10.01 -16.65
N ASN A 158 -6.83 8.90 -15.92
CA ASN A 158 -6.04 7.71 -16.27
C ASN A 158 -4.54 7.97 -16.48
N ARG A 159 -3.99 9.10 -16.01
CA ARG A 159 -2.55 9.35 -16.11
C ARG A 159 -1.81 8.61 -15.01
N LEU A 160 -0.71 7.95 -15.37
CA LEU A 160 0.16 7.29 -14.39
C LEU A 160 0.84 8.34 -13.51
N GLU A 161 0.67 8.21 -12.21
CA GLU A 161 1.30 9.08 -11.21
C GLU A 161 2.38 8.37 -10.39
N GLY A 162 2.34 7.05 -10.32
CA GLY A 162 3.34 6.24 -9.64
C GLY A 162 3.04 4.75 -9.75
N VAL A 163 3.87 3.95 -9.10
CA VAL A 163 3.65 2.50 -8.96
C VAL A 163 3.80 2.10 -7.49
N LEU A 164 2.90 1.26 -7.01
CA LEU A 164 2.97 0.67 -5.69
C LEU A 164 3.36 -0.79 -5.83
N THR A 165 4.34 -1.24 -5.02
CA THR A 165 4.78 -2.64 -5.00
C THR A 165 4.42 -3.30 -3.67
N PHE A 166 4.22 -4.60 -3.68
CA PHE A 166 4.06 -5.41 -2.47
C PHE A 166 5.30 -5.26 -1.57
N GLN A 167 6.48 -5.10 -2.16
CA GLN A 167 7.71 -4.84 -1.42
C GLN A 167 7.65 -3.54 -0.61
N SER A 168 7.15 -2.44 -1.19
CA SER A 168 6.97 -1.17 -0.49
C SER A 168 5.99 -1.29 0.68
N ILE A 169 4.90 -2.05 0.50
CA ILE A 169 3.92 -2.35 1.58
C ILE A 169 4.59 -3.16 2.68
N ARG A 170 5.32 -4.22 2.32
CA ARG A 170 6.03 -5.10 3.27
C ARG A 170 7.05 -4.33 4.10
N GLU A 171 7.85 -3.47 3.48
CA GLU A 171 8.81 -2.61 4.19
C GLU A 171 8.12 -1.64 5.16
N THR A 172 6.96 -1.12 4.77
CA THR A 172 6.15 -0.24 5.62
C THR A 172 5.62 -0.99 6.84
N LEU A 173 5.10 -2.21 6.65
CA LEU A 173 4.67 -3.08 7.74
C LEU A 173 5.82 -3.41 8.71
N MET A 174 7.01 -3.75 8.18
CA MET A 174 8.18 -4.03 9.02
C MET A 174 8.64 -2.80 9.83
N LYS A 175 8.63 -1.61 9.22
CA LYS A 175 8.94 -0.35 9.92
C LYS A 175 7.92 -0.03 11.02
N ALA A 176 6.65 -0.30 10.78
CA ALA A 176 5.59 -0.13 11.78
C ALA A 176 5.80 -1.08 12.98
N ALA A 177 6.08 -2.35 12.72
CA ALA A 177 6.35 -3.35 13.76
C ALA A 177 7.64 -3.06 14.57
N GLN A 178 8.70 -2.56 13.94
CA GLN A 178 9.94 -2.20 14.67
C GLN A 178 9.75 -1.01 15.63
N LYS A 179 8.85 -0.07 15.33
CA LYS A 179 8.50 1.01 16.27
C LYS A 179 7.80 0.48 17.53
N GLU A 180 7.22 -0.72 17.50
CA GLU A 180 6.64 -1.38 18.66
C GLU A 180 7.73 -1.96 19.59
N GLY A 181 8.78 -2.57 19.03
CA GLY A 181 9.83 -3.27 19.80
C GLY A 181 10.84 -2.38 20.54
N ILE A 182 11.04 -1.13 20.13
CA ILE A 182 12.03 -0.23 20.77
C ILE A 182 11.53 0.32 22.13
N ASN A 183 10.22 0.28 22.39
CA ASN A 183 9.66 0.77 23.65
C ASN A 183 9.63 -0.27 24.79
N GLU A 184 9.82 -1.56 24.52
CA GLU A 184 9.82 -2.57 25.60
C GLU A 184 11.17 -2.69 26.34
N THR A 185 12.30 -2.28 25.73
CA THR A 185 13.63 -2.49 26.34
C THR A 185 14.10 -1.35 27.25
N SER A 186 13.34 -0.25 27.37
CA SER A 186 13.74 0.92 28.19
C SER A 186 13.13 0.95 29.59
N GLY A 187 12.35 -0.07 29.96
CA GLY A 187 11.56 -0.11 31.20
C GLY A 187 11.96 -1.20 32.18
N ASN A 188 13.26 -1.47 32.40
CA ASN A 188 13.67 -2.30 33.54
C ASN A 188 15.12 -2.05 33.98
N PHE A 189 15.36 -0.86 34.56
CA PHE A 189 16.46 -0.66 35.52
C PHE A 189 16.06 0.45 36.49
N ARG A 190 15.43 0.06 37.61
CA ARG A 190 15.68 0.59 38.96
C ARG A 190 14.81 -0.12 39.99
#